data_AF-A0A847JQU6-F1
#
_entry.id   AF-A0A847JQU6-F1
#
_cell.length_a   1.000
_cell.length_b   1.000
_cell.length_c   1.000
_cell.angle_alpha   90.00
_cell.angle_beta   90.00
_cell.angle_gamma   90.00
#
_symmetry.space_group_name_H-M   'P 1'
#
loop_
_entity.id
_entity.type
_entity.pdbx_description
1 polymer ?
#
loop_
_entity_poly.entity_id
_entity_poly.type
_entity_poly.pdbx_seq_one_letter_code
_entity_poly.pdbx_strand_id
1 'polypeptide(L)'
;MAELRHGVGWAALLGTLGALMIAGLARLPRFDADPSGMDGWEPTSAEVVRNLGVGPLADGDERIRTFCEMLTKRYRTRLLAVRVIVHPPNVIELRCGANMTRWMMARVTVQVERDAVRVFGRPFRVDVYETYVAAPRRKVAELIPAQPGRRARLSFDPQQWVGPAE
;
A
#
# COMPACT_ATOMS: atom_id res chain seq x y z
N MET A 1 -18.88 -19.78 -76.62
CA MET A 1 -18.93 -21.11 -75.98
C MET A 1 -18.21 -20.94 -74.65
N ALA A 2 -18.97 -20.74 -73.57
CA ALA A 2 -19.37 -21.78 -72.60
C ALA A 2 -18.19 -22.11 -71.66
N GLU A 3 -18.19 -21.54 -70.43
CA GLU A 3 -18.49 -22.27 -69.16
C GLU A 3 -17.32 -23.15 -68.71
N LEU A 4 -16.87 -23.26 -67.45
CA LEU A 4 -17.38 -22.93 -66.12
C LEU A 4 -16.21 -22.87 -65.12
N ARG A 5 -16.35 -21.94 -64.16
CA ARG A 5 -15.97 -21.93 -62.74
C ARG A 5 -15.38 -23.22 -62.11
N HIS A 6 -14.33 -23.07 -61.29
CA HIS A 6 -14.35 -23.12 -59.81
C HIS A 6 -12.95 -23.37 -59.21
N GLY A 7 -12.67 -22.75 -58.06
CA GLY A 7 -11.47 -22.99 -57.24
C GLY A 7 -10.97 -21.71 -56.55
N VAL A 8 -11.83 -21.02 -55.81
CA VAL A 8 -11.86 -21.04 -54.33
C VAL A 8 -10.54 -20.57 -53.73
N GLY A 9 -10.55 -19.30 -53.29
CA GLY A 9 -9.43 -18.64 -52.65
C GLY A 9 -9.20 -19.08 -51.21
N TRP A 10 -7.93 -19.03 -50.82
CA TRP A 10 -7.45 -19.15 -49.45
C TRP A 10 -6.14 -18.37 -49.31
N ALA A 11 -6.21 -17.05 -49.07
CA ALA A 11 -5.07 -16.28 -48.55
C ALA A 11 -5.49 -14.84 -48.18
N ALA A 12 -6.50 -14.67 -47.34
CA ALA A 12 -6.79 -13.35 -46.74
C ALA A 12 -7.48 -13.49 -45.39
N LEU A 13 -6.88 -14.26 -44.48
CA LEU A 13 -7.25 -14.29 -43.06
C LEU A 13 -5.98 -14.34 -42.20
N LEU A 14 -5.10 -13.34 -42.36
CA LEU A 14 -4.18 -12.93 -41.30
C LEU A 14 -4.81 -11.73 -40.59
N GLY A 15 -5.98 -11.99 -39.99
CA GLY A 15 -6.65 -11.06 -39.12
C GLY A 15 -5.85 -10.88 -37.84
N THR A 16 -5.45 -9.64 -37.55
CA THR A 16 -5.85 -8.96 -36.31
C THR A 16 -5.90 -9.80 -35.03
N LEU A 17 -4.85 -10.56 -34.73
CA LEU A 17 -4.68 -11.31 -33.47
C LEU A 17 -3.41 -10.89 -32.71
N GLY A 18 -2.90 -9.69 -32.98
CA GLY A 18 -1.72 -9.14 -32.30
C GLY A 18 -2.02 -8.03 -31.27
N ALA A 19 -3.20 -7.42 -31.30
CA ALA A 19 -3.48 -6.18 -30.55
C ALA A 19 -4.32 -6.37 -29.27
N LEU A 20 -4.75 -7.59 -28.95
CA LEU A 20 -5.65 -7.87 -27.81
C LEU A 20 -4.99 -8.53 -26.59
N MET A 21 -3.66 -8.52 -26.53
CA MET A 21 -2.88 -9.04 -25.39
C MET A 21 -2.14 -7.94 -24.61
N ILE A 22 -2.58 -6.67 -24.71
CA ILE A 22 -2.08 -5.58 -23.87
C ILE A 22 -3.18 -4.98 -22.99
N ALA A 23 -4.45 -5.19 -23.32
CA ALA A 23 -5.59 -4.66 -22.54
C ALA A 23 -5.96 -5.49 -21.29
N GLY A 24 -5.31 -6.64 -21.05
CA GLY A 24 -5.56 -7.52 -19.90
C GLY A 24 -4.82 -7.14 -18.61
N LEU A 25 -3.94 -6.12 -18.64
CA LEU A 25 -3.20 -5.62 -17.47
C LEU A 25 -4.00 -4.62 -16.62
N ALA A 26 -5.31 -4.49 -16.89
CA ALA A 26 -6.18 -3.52 -16.24
C ALA A 26 -7.12 -4.19 -15.24
N ARG A 27 -6.64 -4.38 -14.00
CA ARG A 27 -7.34 -4.22 -12.71
C ARG A 27 -6.66 -5.08 -11.65
N LEU A 28 -5.52 -4.61 -11.16
CA LEU A 28 -5.12 -4.98 -9.81
C LEU A 28 -6.31 -4.68 -8.88
N PRO A 29 -6.70 -5.60 -7.99
CA PRO A 29 -7.80 -5.37 -7.06
C PRO A 29 -7.53 -4.09 -6.29
N ARG A 30 -8.41 -3.10 -6.47
CA ARG A 30 -8.38 -1.84 -5.74
C ARG A 30 -8.95 -2.11 -4.36
N PHE A 31 -8.09 -2.15 -3.35
CA PHE A 31 -8.53 -2.21 -1.97
C PHE A 31 -8.74 -0.79 -1.46
N ASP A 32 -9.99 -0.32 -1.50
CA ASP A 32 -10.41 0.81 -0.64
C ASP A 32 -10.46 0.26 0.79
N ALA A 33 -9.31 0.27 1.47
CA ALA A 33 -9.22 -0.15 2.85
C ALA A 33 -9.87 0.94 3.72
N ASP A 34 -11.15 0.77 4.03
CA ASP A 34 -11.83 1.62 5.02
C ASP A 34 -11.23 1.35 6.41
N PRO A 35 -10.54 2.33 7.03
CA PRO A 35 -9.97 2.15 8.35
C PRO A 35 -10.99 2.38 9.48
N SER A 36 -12.23 2.79 9.18
CA SER A 36 -13.28 3.15 10.16
C SER A 36 -13.41 2.18 11.34
N GLY A 37 -13.24 0.88 11.10
CA GLY A 37 -13.29 -0.13 12.17
C GLY A 37 -12.05 -0.21 13.10
N MET A 38 -11.07 0.70 13.03
CA MET A 38 -9.91 0.78 13.92
C MET A 38 -9.90 2.03 14.81
N ASP A 39 -10.79 3.00 14.58
CA ASP A 39 -10.77 4.28 15.29
C ASP A 39 -11.03 4.14 16.80
N GLY A 40 -11.71 3.07 17.22
CA GLY A 40 -11.95 2.74 18.64
C GLY A 40 -10.85 1.92 19.32
N TRP A 41 -9.69 1.68 18.66
CA TRP A 41 -8.61 0.91 19.26
C TRP A 41 -7.64 1.81 20.02
N GLU A 42 -7.46 1.54 21.32
CA GLU A 42 -6.59 2.33 22.18
C GLU A 42 -5.08 2.07 21.94
N PRO A 43 -4.23 3.11 22.00
CA PRO A 43 -4.60 4.52 22.09
C PRO A 43 -5.30 4.98 20.81
N THR A 44 -6.43 5.69 20.86
CA THR A 44 -7.15 6.13 19.64
C THR A 44 -6.35 7.18 18.87
N SER A 45 -6.75 7.48 17.64
CA SER A 45 -6.12 8.53 16.82
C SER A 45 -6.08 9.88 17.55
N ALA A 46 -7.17 10.23 18.24
CA ALA A 46 -7.27 11.47 19.02
C ALA A 46 -6.31 11.46 20.22
N GLU A 47 -6.12 10.31 20.86
CA GLU A 47 -5.18 10.18 21.98
C GLU A 47 -3.73 10.27 21.53
N VAL A 48 -3.39 9.68 20.39
CA VAL A 48 -2.05 9.82 19.81
C VAL A 48 -1.74 11.29 19.55
N VAL A 49 -2.65 12.02 18.92
CA VAL A 49 -2.51 13.46 18.67
C VAL A 49 -2.41 14.25 19.97
N ARG A 50 -3.25 13.96 20.97
CA ARG A 50 -3.25 14.65 22.27
C ARG A 50 -1.93 14.44 23.04
N ASN A 51 -1.35 13.24 22.99
CA ASN A 51 -0.11 12.92 23.72
C ASN A 51 1.14 13.49 23.04
N LEU A 52 1.15 13.55 21.71
CA LEU A 52 2.34 13.96 20.94
C LEU A 52 2.30 15.44 20.53
N GLY A 53 1.12 16.04 20.49
CA GLY A 53 0.90 17.33 19.84
C GLY A 53 0.98 17.23 18.30
N VAL A 54 0.61 18.33 17.63
CA VAL A 54 0.64 18.45 16.17
C VAL A 54 1.73 19.43 15.78
N GLY A 55 2.53 19.08 14.78
CA GLY A 55 3.54 19.99 14.25
C GLY A 55 4.49 19.30 13.28
N PRO A 56 5.18 20.07 12.41
CA PRO A 56 6.13 19.51 11.45
C PRO A 56 7.19 18.66 12.14
N LEU A 57 7.53 17.53 11.53
CA LEU A 57 8.56 16.64 12.05
C LEU A 57 9.95 17.24 11.82
N ALA A 58 10.67 17.50 12.92
CA ALA A 58 12.05 17.99 12.95
C ALA A 58 13.07 16.84 13.03
N ASP A 59 14.34 17.13 12.74
CA ASP A 59 15.42 16.16 12.94
C ASP A 59 15.61 15.90 14.44
N GLY A 60 15.69 14.62 14.82
CA GLY A 60 15.81 14.22 16.23
C GLY A 60 14.53 14.37 17.05
N ASP A 61 13.36 14.56 16.41
CA ASP A 61 12.08 14.73 17.09
C ASP A 61 11.72 13.50 17.95
N GLU A 62 11.74 13.68 19.27
CA GLU A 62 11.48 12.62 20.25
C GLU A 62 10.08 12.02 20.11
N ARG A 63 9.12 12.74 19.50
CA ARG A 63 7.76 12.24 19.24
C ARG A 63 7.77 11.02 18.35
N ILE A 64 8.78 10.82 17.50
CA ILE A 64 8.90 9.62 16.63
C ILE A 64 8.87 8.35 17.46
N ARG A 65 9.68 8.29 18.52
CA ARG A 65 9.80 7.08 19.35
C ARG A 65 8.47 6.78 20.01
N THR A 66 7.87 7.78 20.66
CA THR A 66 6.59 7.65 21.35
C THR A 66 5.46 7.30 20.38
N PHE A 67 5.43 7.89 19.18
CA PHE A 67 4.50 7.53 18.10
C PHE A 67 4.60 6.05 17.72
N CYS A 68 5.83 5.58 17.45
CA CYS A 68 6.08 4.18 17.08
C CYS A 68 5.64 3.21 18.19
N GLU A 69 5.94 3.54 19.45
CA GLU A 69 5.57 2.75 20.62
C GLU A 69 4.06 2.70 20.82
N MET A 70 3.37 3.84 20.76
CA MET A 70 1.91 3.93 20.91
C MET A 70 1.17 3.12 19.84
N LEU A 71 1.53 3.28 18.56
CA LEU A 71 0.88 2.54 17.48
C LEU A 71 1.25 1.05 17.52
N THR A 72 2.51 0.71 17.79
CA THR A 72 2.90 -0.70 17.97
C THR A 72 2.11 -1.35 19.11
N LYS A 73 1.96 -0.65 20.24
CA LYS A 73 1.16 -1.11 21.37
C LYS A 73 -0.30 -1.32 20.95
N ARG A 74 -0.93 -0.33 20.28
CA ARG A 74 -2.33 -0.39 19.81
C ARG A 74 -2.68 -1.73 19.16
N TYR A 75 -1.85 -2.16 18.21
CA TYR A 75 -2.09 -3.38 17.45
C TYR A 75 -1.75 -4.65 18.24
N ARG A 76 -0.69 -4.62 19.06
CA ARG A 76 -0.30 -5.78 19.87
C ARG A 76 -1.30 -6.12 20.97
N THR A 77 -1.98 -5.13 21.56
CA THR A 77 -3.09 -5.38 22.51
C THR A 77 -4.24 -6.15 21.86
N ARG A 78 -4.32 -6.18 20.53
CA ARG A 78 -5.29 -6.93 19.73
C ARG A 78 -4.72 -8.22 19.12
N LEU A 79 -3.61 -8.72 19.68
CA LEU A 79 -2.91 -9.91 19.21
C LEU A 79 -2.42 -9.82 17.75
N LEU A 80 -2.29 -8.60 17.22
CA LEU A 80 -1.67 -8.38 15.91
C LEU A 80 -0.17 -8.18 16.09
N ALA A 81 0.63 -9.06 15.47
CA ALA A 81 2.07 -8.93 15.42
C ALA A 81 2.48 -7.79 14.47
N VAL A 82 2.34 -6.55 14.93
CA VAL A 82 2.71 -5.34 14.19
C VAL A 82 3.87 -4.64 14.89
N ARG A 83 4.73 -3.98 14.12
CA ARG A 83 5.70 -2.99 14.60
C ARG A 83 5.75 -1.83 13.62
N VAL A 84 5.65 -0.61 14.15
CA VAL A 84 5.76 0.64 13.40
C VAL A 84 7.14 1.24 13.66
N ILE A 85 7.83 1.67 12.61
CA ILE A 85 9.12 2.37 12.68
C ILE A 85 9.06 3.54 11.72
N VAL A 86 9.33 4.75 12.19
CA VAL A 86 9.45 5.93 11.31
C VAL A 86 10.93 6.14 10.98
N HIS A 87 11.23 6.21 9.69
CA HIS A 87 12.51 6.59 9.13
C HIS A 87 12.39 8.01 8.55
N PRO A 88 13.02 9.02 9.17
CA PRO A 88 13.04 10.37 8.62
C PRO A 88 13.64 10.41 7.20
N PRO A 89 13.19 11.33 6.33
CA PRO A 89 12.23 12.39 6.64
C PRO A 89 10.74 12.00 6.53
N ASN A 90 10.38 10.97 5.76
CA ASN A 90 8.99 10.71 5.34
C ASN A 90 8.67 9.23 5.02
N VAL A 91 9.41 8.27 5.58
CA VAL A 91 9.14 6.84 5.36
C VAL A 91 8.72 6.17 6.67
N ILE A 92 7.69 5.34 6.60
CA ILE A 92 7.29 4.45 7.69
C ILE A 92 7.54 3.03 7.23
N GLU A 93 8.27 2.27 8.04
CA GLU A 93 8.40 0.84 7.89
C GLU A 93 7.36 0.17 8.81
N LEU A 94 6.40 -0.52 8.19
CA LEU A 94 5.38 -1.29 8.87
C LEU A 94 5.72 -2.78 8.78
N ARG A 95 6.06 -3.41 9.91
CA ARG A 95 6.27 -4.86 9.98
C ARG A 95 5.00 -5.53 10.44
N CYS A 96 4.57 -6.54 9.71
CA CYS A 96 3.40 -7.37 10.02
C CYS A 96 3.82 -8.83 10.17
N GLY A 97 3.14 -9.57 11.03
CA GLY A 97 3.26 -11.02 11.10
C GLY A 97 2.80 -11.65 9.78
N ALA A 98 3.51 -12.67 9.31
CA ALA A 98 3.22 -13.33 8.03
C ALA A 98 1.83 -13.99 7.95
N ASN A 99 1.17 -14.24 9.08
CA ASN A 99 -0.19 -14.77 9.15
C ASN A 99 -1.28 -13.68 9.04
N MET A 100 -0.91 -12.39 9.02
CA MET A 100 -1.86 -11.30 8.88
C MET A 100 -2.43 -11.28 7.45
N THR A 101 -3.75 -11.16 7.31
CA THR A 101 -4.37 -11.07 5.99
C THR A 101 -3.99 -9.76 5.29
N ARG A 102 -3.87 -9.77 3.96
CA ARG A 102 -3.59 -8.55 3.17
C ARG A 102 -4.60 -7.43 3.44
N TRP A 103 -5.87 -7.77 3.61
CA TRP A 103 -6.91 -6.80 3.99
C TRP A 103 -6.62 -6.14 5.34
N MET A 104 -6.22 -6.90 6.36
CA MET A 104 -5.84 -6.35 7.66
C MET A 104 -4.58 -5.48 7.54
N MET A 105 -3.55 -5.96 6.82
CA MET A 105 -2.35 -5.17 6.55
C MET A 105 -2.71 -3.84 5.90
N ALA A 106 -3.61 -3.84 4.92
CA ALA A 106 -4.05 -2.63 4.22
C ALA A 106 -4.68 -1.61 5.16
N ARG A 107 -5.59 -2.07 6.02
CA ARG A 107 -6.26 -1.18 6.99
C ARG A 107 -5.28 -0.62 8.01
N VAL A 108 -4.36 -1.43 8.52
CA VAL A 108 -3.29 -0.97 9.43
C VAL A 108 -2.41 0.07 8.73
N THR A 109 -2.02 -0.19 7.48
CA THR A 109 -1.16 0.70 6.69
C THR A 109 -1.79 2.07 6.51
N VAL A 110 -3.06 2.12 6.08
CA VAL A 110 -3.81 3.38 5.90
C VAL A 110 -3.98 4.11 7.24
N GLN A 111 -4.29 3.39 8.32
CA GLN A 111 -4.46 4.02 9.63
C GLN A 111 -3.15 4.64 10.14
N VAL A 112 -2.04 3.93 10.00
CA VAL A 112 -0.71 4.42 10.41
C VAL A 112 -0.32 5.67 9.63
N GLU A 113 -0.57 5.71 8.32
CA GLU A 113 -0.30 6.90 7.50
C GLU A 113 -1.16 8.09 7.93
N ARG A 114 -2.47 7.88 8.14
CA ARG A 114 -3.37 8.94 8.61
C ARG A 114 -2.95 9.52 9.95
N ASP A 115 -2.55 8.67 10.89
CA ASP A 115 -2.09 9.14 12.19
C ASP A 115 -0.75 9.87 12.10
N ALA A 116 0.15 9.42 11.23
CA ALA A 116 1.39 10.15 10.96
C ALA A 116 1.12 11.54 10.34
N VAL A 117 0.20 11.64 9.37
CA VAL A 117 -0.21 12.93 8.79
C VAL A 117 -0.79 13.86 9.85
N ARG A 118 -1.64 13.35 10.74
CA ARG A 118 -2.24 14.15 11.82
C ARG A 118 -1.21 14.68 12.81
N VAL A 119 -0.22 13.87 13.18
CA VAL A 119 0.80 14.24 14.18
C VAL A 119 1.88 15.14 13.57
N PHE A 120 2.36 14.78 12.38
CA PHE A 120 3.55 15.38 11.77
C PHE A 120 3.23 16.39 10.67
N GLY A 121 1.95 16.55 10.31
CA GLY A 121 1.47 17.54 9.33
C GLY A 121 1.88 17.27 7.88
N ARG A 122 2.40 16.08 7.57
CA ARG A 122 2.85 15.73 6.20
C ARG A 122 2.59 14.26 5.85
N PRO A 123 2.39 13.94 4.57
CA PRO A 123 2.23 12.57 4.10
C PRO A 123 3.49 11.73 4.28
N PHE A 124 3.28 10.45 4.60
CA PHE A 124 4.35 9.45 4.69
C PHE A 124 4.14 8.34 3.67
N ARG A 125 5.24 7.89 3.08
CA ARG A 125 5.28 6.61 2.39
C ARG A 125 5.30 5.49 3.42
N VAL A 126 4.53 4.43 3.22
CA VAL A 126 4.55 3.27 4.13
C VAL A 126 5.02 2.03 3.39
N ASP A 127 6.20 1.54 3.74
CA ASP A 127 6.72 0.26 3.26
C ASP A 127 6.27 -0.86 4.20
N VAL A 128 5.53 -1.83 3.66
CA VAL A 128 4.95 -2.93 4.45
C VAL A 128 5.78 -4.19 4.25
N TYR A 129 6.21 -4.79 5.36
CA TYR A 129 7.03 -5.98 5.40
C TYR A 129 6.32 -7.12 6.13
N GLU A 130 6.40 -8.32 5.57
CA GLU A 130 6.15 -9.56 6.30
C GLU A 130 7.38 -9.93 7.13
N THR A 131 7.11 -10.38 8.36
CA THR A 131 8.14 -10.85 9.29
C THR A 131 7.87 -12.29 9.72
N TYR A 132 8.96 -13.05 9.82
CA TYR A 132 9.00 -14.44 10.26
C TYR A 132 9.99 -14.53 11.42
N VAL A 133 9.81 -15.50 12.32
CA VAL A 133 10.66 -15.65 13.51
C VAL A 133 12.13 -15.92 13.15
N ALA A 134 12.38 -16.64 12.04
CA ALA A 134 13.71 -17.10 11.67
C ALA A 134 14.11 -16.78 10.22
N ALA A 135 13.38 -15.91 9.52
CA ALA A 135 13.68 -15.55 8.13
C ALA A 135 13.83 -14.04 7.95
N PRO A 136 14.58 -13.61 6.91
CA PRO A 136 14.62 -12.21 6.53
C PRO A 136 13.21 -11.66 6.29
N ARG A 137 13.00 -10.39 6.68
CA ARG A 137 11.78 -9.67 6.35
C ARG A 137 11.65 -9.51 4.84
N ARG A 138 10.43 -9.59 4.32
CA ARG A 138 10.12 -9.41 2.90
C ARG A 138 9.19 -8.22 2.71
N LYS A 139 9.55 -7.24 1.87
CA LYS A 139 8.64 -6.16 1.49
C LYS A 139 7.51 -6.75 0.64
N VAL A 140 6.27 -6.54 1.05
CA VAL A 140 5.09 -7.09 0.37
C VAL A 140 4.11 -6.04 -0.10
N ALA A 141 4.17 -4.83 0.44
CA ALA A 141 3.35 -3.74 -0.03
C ALA A 141 4.03 -2.38 0.15
N GLU A 142 3.48 -1.40 -0.55
CA GLU A 142 3.88 0.00 -0.44
C GLU A 142 2.65 0.90 -0.55
N LEU A 143 2.48 1.80 0.42
CA LEU A 143 1.56 2.90 0.34
C LEU A 143 2.30 4.14 -0.13
N ILE A 144 1.93 4.61 -1.32
CA ILE A 144 2.36 5.90 -1.85
C ILE A 144 1.30 6.93 -1.46
N PRO A 145 1.66 7.99 -0.72
CA PRO A 145 0.70 8.97 -0.27
C PRO A 145 0.09 9.74 -1.44
N ALA A 146 -1.07 10.33 -1.18
CA ALA A 146 -1.76 11.17 -2.14
C ALA A 146 -0.88 12.37 -2.57
N GLN A 147 -0.72 12.55 -3.89
CA GLN A 147 -0.32 13.84 -4.45
C GLN A 147 -1.55 14.74 -4.60
N PRO A 148 -1.41 16.08 -4.68
CA PRO A 148 -2.53 16.97 -4.96
C PRO A 148 -3.37 16.47 -6.15
N GLY A 149 -4.68 16.30 -5.95
CA GLY A 149 -5.60 15.78 -6.97
C GLY A 149 -5.60 14.24 -7.15
N ARG A 150 -4.85 13.48 -6.36
CA ARG A 150 -4.77 12.01 -6.42
C ARG A 150 -5.09 11.40 -5.06
N ARG A 151 -5.62 10.17 -5.05
CA ARG A 151 -5.82 9.38 -3.83
C ARG A 151 -4.53 8.64 -3.46
N ALA A 152 -4.32 8.37 -2.17
CA ALA A 152 -3.26 7.47 -1.73
C ALA A 152 -3.46 6.09 -2.35
N ARG A 153 -2.36 5.41 -2.68
CA ARG A 153 -2.38 4.10 -3.35
C ARG A 153 -1.56 3.11 -2.56
N LEU A 154 -2.17 1.98 -2.20
CA LEU A 154 -1.51 0.81 -1.64
C LEU A 154 -1.40 -0.29 -2.70
N SER A 155 -0.19 -0.82 -2.91
CA SER A 155 0.07 -1.93 -3.84
C SER A 155 0.68 -3.13 -3.11
N PHE A 156 0.13 -4.33 -3.30
CA PHE A 156 0.63 -5.61 -2.73
C PHE A 156 1.45 -6.41 -3.76
N ASP A 157 2.38 -5.76 -4.45
CA ASP A 157 3.48 -6.39 -5.22
C ASP A 157 4.42 -5.27 -5.69
N PRO A 158 5.42 -4.88 -4.87
CA PRO A 158 6.27 -3.75 -5.23
C PRO A 158 7.30 -4.08 -6.32
N GLN A 159 7.58 -5.37 -6.61
CA GLN A 159 8.50 -5.76 -7.68
C GLN A 159 7.88 -5.64 -9.09
N GLN A 160 6.55 -5.62 -9.19
CA GLN A 160 5.85 -5.37 -10.45
C GLN A 160 5.59 -3.89 -10.74
N TRP A 161 6.01 -2.97 -9.86
CA TRP A 161 5.77 -1.54 -10.05
C TRP A 161 6.95 -0.86 -10.77
N VAL A 162 6.78 -0.64 -12.07
CA VAL A 162 7.58 0.33 -12.84
C VAL A 162 6.86 1.68 -12.70
N GLY A 163 7.41 2.59 -11.90
CA GLY A 163 6.93 3.98 -11.85
C GLY A 163 7.03 4.67 -13.23
N PRO A 164 6.45 5.86 -13.43
CA PRO A 164 6.76 6.62 -14.63
C PRO A 164 8.28 6.84 -14.69
N ALA A 165 8.90 6.48 -15.82
CA ALA A 165 10.28 6.83 -16.09
C ALA A 165 10.39 8.36 -15.99
N GLU A 166 11.32 8.84 -15.16
CA GLU A 166 11.74 10.24 -15.16
C GLU A 166 12.47 10.59 -16.45
#